data_AF-A0A847AXY2-F1
#
_entry.id   AF-A0A847AXY2-F1
#
_cell.length_a   1.000
_cell.length_b   1.000
_cell.length_c   1.000
_cell.angle_alpha   90.00
_cell.angle_beta   90.00
_cell.angle_gamma   90.00
#
_symmetry.space_group_name_H-M   'P 1'
#
loop_
_entity.id
_entity.type
_entity.pdbx_description
1 polymer ?
#
loop_
_entity_poly.entity_id
_entity_poly.type
_entity_poly.pdbx_seq_one_letter_code
_entity_poly.pdbx_strand_id
1 'polypeptide(L)'
;MVLTQNFSKDLKAKIIVRGRVQMVGFRYFVLQKALSLGIKGSVRNLSDGSVEVIALGEKEFFLDFLKELKQGPPGARVSETVMMDYEAPSKLPEGFRIEYR
;
A
#
# COMPACT_ATOMS: atom_id res chain seq x y z
N MET A 1 -17.16 0.90 28.01
CA MET A 1 -16.18 -0.12 27.57
C MET A 1 -16.74 -0.74 26.31
N VAL A 2 -16.30 -0.29 25.12
CA VAL A 2 -16.79 -0.85 23.85
C VAL A 2 -15.69 -1.73 23.29
N LEU A 3 -15.88 -3.04 23.38
CA LEU A 3 -15.08 -4.04 22.70
C LEU A 3 -15.69 -4.25 21.31
N THR A 4 -15.24 -3.50 20.31
CA THR A 4 -15.46 -3.90 18.91
C THR A 4 -14.27 -4.73 18.49
N GLN A 5 -14.34 -6.04 18.73
CA GLN A 5 -13.50 -6.98 17.99
C GLN A 5 -14.06 -7.11 16.58
N ASN A 6 -13.61 -6.23 15.68
CA ASN A 6 -13.83 -6.43 14.24
C ASN A 6 -12.92 -7.57 13.78
N PHE A 7 -13.43 -8.80 13.80
CA PHE A 7 -12.81 -9.92 13.07
C PHE A 7 -13.11 -9.84 11.57
N SER A 8 -12.87 -8.68 10.95
CA SER A 8 -12.52 -8.67 9.54
C SER A 8 -11.09 -9.22 9.48
N LYS A 9 -10.87 -10.31 8.74
CA LYS A 9 -9.54 -10.89 8.58
C LYS A 9 -8.64 -9.83 7.93
N ASP A 10 -7.69 -9.29 8.69
CA ASP A 10 -6.71 -8.33 8.17
C ASP A 10 -6.08 -8.87 6.89
N LEU A 11 -6.08 -8.04 5.84
CA LEU A 11 -5.38 -8.36 4.62
C LEU A 11 -3.92 -7.92 4.73
N LYS A 12 -3.05 -8.75 4.15
CA LYS A 12 -1.61 -8.52 4.10
C LYS A 12 -1.14 -8.89 2.71
N ALA A 13 -0.50 -7.98 2.01
CA ALA A 13 0.01 -8.28 0.68
C ALA A 13 1.21 -7.45 0.28
N LYS A 14 1.95 -8.01 -0.66
CA LYS A 14 2.92 -7.30 -1.48
C LYS A 14 2.20 -6.93 -2.78
N ILE A 15 2.24 -5.66 -3.13
CA ILE A 15 1.59 -5.12 -4.31
C ILE A 15 2.66 -4.48 -5.18
N ILE A 16 2.73 -4.89 -6.45
CA ILE A 16 3.60 -4.28 -7.45
C ILE A 16 2.73 -3.44 -8.38
N VAL A 17 3.02 -2.14 -8.44
CA VAL A 17 2.34 -1.19 -9.31
C VAL A 17 3.26 -0.82 -10.47
N ARG A 18 2.80 -1.04 -11.69
CA ARG A 18 3.57 -0.74 -12.93
C ARG A 18 2.90 0.38 -13.73
N GLY A 19 3.71 1.04 -14.55
CA GLY A 19 3.29 2.12 -15.44
C GLY A 19 4.14 3.38 -15.24
N ARG A 20 3.57 4.55 -15.52
CA ARG A 20 4.19 5.84 -15.18
C ARG A 20 3.95 6.14 -13.70
N VAL A 21 4.79 5.58 -12.84
CA VAL A 21 4.63 5.64 -11.37
C VAL A 21 5.84 6.20 -10.63
N GLN A 22 6.94 6.50 -11.31
CA GLN A 22 8.09 7.19 -10.74
C GLN A 22 8.14 8.66 -11.20
N MET A 23 8.81 9.51 -10.41
CA MET A 23 8.92 10.96 -10.66
C MET A 23 7.59 11.72 -10.73
N VAL A 24 6.50 11.12 -10.22
CA VAL A 24 5.14 11.68 -10.19
C VAL A 24 4.58 11.79 -8.76
N GLY A 25 5.45 11.73 -7.76
CA GLY A 25 5.04 11.78 -6.34
C GLY A 25 4.33 10.53 -5.82
N PHE A 26 4.36 9.41 -6.55
CA PHE A 26 3.61 8.19 -6.21
C PHE A 26 3.86 7.67 -4.79
N ARG A 27 5.13 7.56 -4.35
CA ARG A 27 5.44 7.11 -2.98
C ARG A 27 4.82 7.98 -1.89
N TYR A 28 4.81 9.31 -2.11
CA TYR A 28 4.17 10.24 -1.18
C TYR A 28 2.65 10.10 -1.19
N PHE A 29 2.05 9.96 -2.38
CA PHE A 29 0.62 9.66 -2.53
C PHE A 29 0.22 8.39 -1.76
N VAL A 30 0.98 7.30 -1.94
CA VAL A 30 0.74 6.03 -1.24
C VAL A 30 0.81 6.21 0.28
N LEU A 31 1.83 6.92 0.78
CA LEU A 31 1.95 7.24 2.20
C LEU A 31 0.70 7.97 2.72
N GLN A 32 0.26 9.03 2.03
CA GLN A 32 -0.91 9.81 2.46
C GLN A 32 -2.18 8.96 2.52
N LYS A 33 -2.44 8.14 1.48
CA LYS A 33 -3.61 7.27 1.42
C LYS A 33 -3.57 6.16 2.45
N ALA A 34 -2.40 5.58 2.68
CA ALA A 34 -2.22 4.57 3.71
C ALA A 34 -2.55 5.14 5.10
N LEU A 35 -2.02 6.33 5.43
CA LEU A 35 -2.30 6.98 6.70
C LEU A 35 -3.79 7.31 6.87
N SER A 36 -4.47 7.82 5.84
CA SER A 36 -5.90 8.15 5.92
C SER A 36 -6.81 6.93 6.07
N LEU A 37 -6.36 5.76 5.59
CA LEU A 37 -7.12 4.51 5.59
C LEU A 37 -6.66 3.53 6.69
N GLY A 38 -5.75 3.95 7.57
CA GLY A 38 -5.22 3.08 8.64
C GLY A 38 -4.37 1.90 8.13
N ILE A 39 -3.84 1.96 6.90
CA ILE A 39 -2.98 0.94 6.33
C ILE A 39 -1.56 1.08 6.91
N LYS A 40 -1.00 -0.04 7.35
CA LYS A 40 0.38 -0.17 7.82
C LYS A 40 1.24 -0.80 6.75
N GLY A 41 2.54 -0.53 6.76
CA GLY A 41 3.47 -1.13 5.80
C GLY A 41 4.53 -0.17 5.26
N SER A 42 4.88 -0.35 4.00
CA SER A 42 5.91 0.46 3.35
C SER A 42 5.69 0.61 1.85
N VAL A 43 6.33 1.61 1.26
CA VAL A 43 6.38 1.80 -0.19
C VAL A 43 7.79 2.16 -0.65
N ARG A 44 8.24 1.58 -1.76
CA ARG A 44 9.52 1.93 -2.41
C ARG A 44 9.45 1.85 -3.92
N ASN A 45 10.37 2.56 -4.56
CA ASN A 45 10.62 2.38 -5.99
C ASN A 45 11.48 1.13 -6.19
N LEU A 46 11.21 0.39 -7.25
CA LEU A 46 12.07 -0.69 -7.71
C LEU A 46 12.95 -0.21 -8.88
N SER A 47 14.06 -0.90 -9.11
CA SER A 47 15.03 -0.59 -10.17
C SER A 47 14.47 -0.77 -11.59
N ASP A 48 13.42 -1.58 -11.74
CA ASP A 48 12.72 -1.82 -13.01
C ASP A 48 11.71 -0.71 -13.38
N GLY A 49 11.63 0.36 -12.57
CA GLY A 49 10.69 1.46 -12.79
C GLY A 49 9.33 1.27 -12.09
N SER A 50 9.06 0.10 -11.50
CA SER A 50 7.82 -0.15 -10.76
C SER A 50 7.87 0.39 -9.32
N VAL A 51 6.75 0.29 -8.61
CA VAL A 51 6.63 0.61 -7.19
C VAL A 51 6.18 -0.65 -6.43
N GLU A 52 6.90 -1.00 -5.37
CA GLU A 52 6.51 -2.04 -4.42
C GLU A 52 5.81 -1.39 -3.22
N VAL A 53 4.67 -1.94 -2.85
CA VAL A 53 3.91 -1.58 -1.65
C VAL A 53 3.75 -2.84 -0.80
N ILE A 54 4.20 -2.79 0.45
CA ILE A 54 3.78 -3.73 1.48
C ILE A 54 2.62 -3.09 2.22
N ALA A 55 1.48 -3.77 2.28
CA ALA A 55 0.27 -3.23 2.90
C ALA A 55 -0.33 -4.26 3.86
N LEU A 56 -0.77 -3.76 5.02
CA LEU A 56 -1.53 -4.47 6.03
C LEU A 56 -2.66 -3.60 6.56
N GLY A 57 -3.87 -4.14 6.65
CA GLY A 57 -4.99 -3.43 7.25
C GLY A 57 -6.30 -4.19 7.19
N GLU A 58 -7.33 -3.59 7.77
CA GLU A 58 -8.69 -4.13 7.73
C GLU A 58 -9.17 -4.27 6.28
N LYS A 59 -9.87 -5.37 5.97
CA LYS A 59 -10.22 -5.74 4.60
C LYS A 59 -10.93 -4.61 3.84
N GLU A 60 -11.87 -3.92 4.48
CA GLU A 60 -12.65 -2.83 3.87
C GLU A 60 -11.74 -1.69 3.39
N PHE A 61 -10.96 -1.11 4.32
CA PHE A 61 -10.03 -0.02 4.02
C PHE A 61 -8.89 -0.45 3.09
N PHE A 62 -8.48 -1.72 3.14
CA PHE A 62 -7.48 -2.28 2.23
C PHE A 62 -7.98 -2.26 0.78
N LEU A 63 -9.24 -2.63 0.55
CA LEU A 63 -9.82 -2.62 -0.79
C LEU A 63 -9.96 -1.19 -1.33
N ASP A 64 -10.26 -0.22 -0.49
CA ASP A 64 -10.26 1.19 -0.90
C ASP A 64 -8.85 1.70 -1.20
N PHE A 65 -7.87 1.30 -0.39
CA PHE A 65 -6.47 1.59 -0.66
C PHE A 65 -6.02 1.02 -2.01
N LEU A 66 -6.43 -0.20 -2.37
CA LEU A 66 -6.14 -0.77 -3.70
C LEU A 66 -6.77 0.05 -4.84
N LYS A 67 -7.95 0.63 -4.66
CA LYS A 67 -8.56 1.52 -5.67
C LYS A 67 -7.73 2.78 -5.86
N GLU A 68 -7.26 3.38 -4.77
CA GLU A 68 -6.37 4.54 -4.78
C GLU A 68 -5.05 4.23 -5.51
N LEU A 69 -4.45 3.05 -5.26
CA LEU A 69 -3.23 2.62 -5.96
C LEU A 69 -3.42 2.48 -7.47
N LYS A 70 -4.61 2.03 -7.92
CA LYS A 70 -4.94 1.92 -9.35
C LYS A 70 -5.14 3.29 -10.02
N GLN A 71 -5.58 4.29 -9.26
CA GLN A 71 -5.74 5.66 -9.76
C GLN A 71 -4.40 6.41 -9.78
N GLY A 72 -3.66 6.38 -8.67
CA GLY A 72 -2.41 7.12 -8.50
C GLY A 72 -2.59 8.65 -8.40
N PRO A 73 -1.50 9.40 -8.14
CA PRO A 73 -1.52 10.86 -8.11
C PRO A 73 -1.62 11.50 -9.51
N PRO A 74 -1.84 12.82 -9.59
CA PRO A 74 -1.74 13.56 -10.85
C PRO A 74 -0.42 13.27 -11.59
N GLY A 75 -0.53 13.02 -12.89
CA GLY A 75 0.61 12.68 -13.75
C GLY A 75 1.01 11.20 -13.72
N ALA A 76 0.46 10.39 -12.80
CA ALA A 76 0.64 8.95 -12.84
C ALA A 76 -0.25 8.30 -13.92
N ARG A 77 0.20 7.17 -14.44
CA ARG A 77 -0.60 6.28 -15.29
C ARG A 77 -0.28 4.84 -14.93
N VAL A 78 -1.15 4.23 -14.14
CA VAL A 78 -1.00 2.84 -13.73
C VAL A 78 -1.47 1.94 -14.86
N SER A 79 -0.60 1.03 -15.30
CA SER A 79 -0.91 0.05 -16.34
C SER A 79 -1.28 -1.31 -15.74
N GLU A 80 -0.74 -1.63 -14.57
CA GLU A 80 -0.95 -2.93 -13.92
C GLU A 80 -0.77 -2.82 -12.41
N THR A 81 -1.50 -3.65 -11.68
CA THR A 81 -1.33 -3.86 -10.24
C THR A 81 -1.38 -5.35 -9.95
N VAL A 82 -0.25 -5.92 -9.48
CA VAL A 82 -0.13 -7.34 -9.14
C VAL A 82 -0.07 -7.48 -7.63
N MET A 83 -0.97 -8.27 -7.06
CA MET A 83 -1.02 -8.57 -5.63
C MET A 83 -0.51 -9.99 -5.39
N MET A 84 0.36 -10.16 -4.41
CA MET A 84 0.91 -11.43 -3.97
C MET A 84 0.72 -11.57 -2.46
N ASP A 85 0.55 -12.81 -2.00
CA ASP A 85 0.55 -13.11 -0.58
C ASP A 85 1.85 -12.60 0.05
N TYR A 86 1.70 -12.02 1.24
CA TYR A 86 2.83 -11.51 2.01
C TYR A 86 2.81 -12.09 3.40
N GLU A 87 3.79 -12.93 3.67
CA GLU A 87 4.10 -13.38 5.02
C GLU A 87 4.73 -12.23 5.77
N ALA A 88 3.94 -11.63 6.65
CA ALA A 88 4.43 -10.52 7.44
C ALA A 88 5.49 -10.99 8.44
N PRO A 89 6.56 -10.19 8.66
CA PRO A 89 7.51 -10.47 9.72
C PRO A 89 6.81 -10.52 11.09
N SER A 90 7.43 -11.20 12.04
CA SER A 90 6.90 -11.42 13.40
C SER A 90 6.48 -10.14 14.12
N LYS A 91 7.10 -9.00 13.79
CA LYS A 91 6.65 -7.67 14.22
C LYS A 91 6.14 -6.88 13.02
N LEU A 92 4.85 -6.51 13.07
CA LEU A 92 4.26 -5.59 12.09
C LEU A 92 4.81 -4.18 12.26
N PRO A 93 4.93 -3.40 11.17
CA PRO A 93 5.26 -1.99 11.27
C PRO A 93 4.16 -1.24 12.04
N GLU A 94 4.57 -0.31 12.91
CA GLU A 94 3.67 0.49 13.74
C GLU A 94 2.91 1.57 12.95
N GLY A 95 3.29 1.80 11.69
CA GLY A 95 2.64 2.72 10.77
C GLY A 95 2.99 2.44 9.32
N PHE A 96 3.00 3.48 8.49
CA PHE A 96 3.36 3.41 7.08
C PHE A 96 4.56 4.30 6.77
N ARG A 97 5.52 3.83 5.97
CA ARG A 97 6.76 4.57 5.66
C ARG A 97 7.18 4.48 4.20
N ILE A 98 7.91 5.50 3.74
CA ILE A 98 8.61 5.46 2.46
C ILE A 98 10.01 4.87 2.69
N GLU A 99 10.36 3.85 1.91
CA GLU A 99 11.69 3.26 1.89
C GLU A 99 12.49 3.80 0.70
N TYR A 100 13.79 4.06 0.94
CA TYR A 100 14.71 4.70 -0.01
C TYR A 100 15.79 3.76 -0.56
N ARG A 101 15.76 2.48 -0.17
CA ARG A 101 16.75 1.46 -0.57
C ARG A 101 16.20 0.54 -1.64
#